data_AF-M6ZI30-F1
#
_entry.id   AF-M6ZI30-F1
#
_cell.length_a   1.000
_cell.length_b   1.000
_cell.length_c   1.000
_cell.angle_alpha   90.00
_cell.angle_beta   90.00
_cell.angle_gamma   90.00
#
_symmetry.space_group_name_H-M   'P 1'
#
loop_
_entity.id
_entity.type
_entity.pdbx_description
1 polymer ?
#
loop_
_entity_poly.entity_id
_entity_poly.type
_entity_poly.pdbx_seq_one_letter_code
_entity_poly.pdbx_strand_id
1 'polypeptide(L)'
;FYKGSPVITANNYHKGKVIYVGSSLEPLSFVLLYRRILKEAKIPFIFYGPNVEKIFRSGRKQNYEIFINHSGKKSLAGLKILDPYEVRILSKKK
;
A
#
# COMPACT_ATOMS: atom_id res chain seq x y z
N PHE A 1 -12.47 19.61 24.93
CA PHE A 1 -11.34 20.46 25.35
C PHE A 1 -10.24 20.59 24.29
N TYR A 2 -9.92 19.57 23.49
CA TYR A 2 -8.86 19.57 22.43
C TYR A 2 -9.33 19.93 21.00
N LYS A 3 -10.48 20.61 20.83
CA LYS A 3 -10.96 20.98 19.49
C LYS A 3 -9.98 21.96 18.83
N GLY A 4 -9.57 21.67 17.60
CA GLY A 4 -8.61 22.48 16.86
C GLY A 4 -7.14 22.20 17.20
N SER A 5 -6.86 21.32 18.17
CA SER A 5 -5.49 20.87 18.43
C SER A 5 -5.00 19.92 17.31
N PRO A 6 -3.72 19.98 16.93
CA PRO A 6 -3.17 19.10 15.90
C PRO A 6 -3.13 17.64 16.37
N VAL A 7 -3.66 16.73 15.54
CA VAL A 7 -3.65 15.27 15.80
C VAL A 7 -2.54 14.56 15.05
N ILE A 8 -2.17 15.05 13.86
CA ILE A 8 -1.08 14.52 13.05
C ILE A 8 -0.07 15.64 12.82
N THR A 9 1.19 15.40 13.17
CA THR A 9 2.27 16.37 12.99
C THR A 9 3.42 15.76 12.20
N ALA A 10 4.17 16.60 11.51
CA ALA A 10 5.37 16.18 10.77
C ALA A 10 6.51 17.14 11.08
N ASN A 11 7.70 16.60 11.33
CA ASN A 11 8.92 17.36 11.58
C ASN A 11 10.05 16.88 10.69
N ASN A 12 10.84 17.80 10.13
CA ASN A 12 12.09 17.44 9.45
C ASN A 12 13.20 17.36 10.49
N TYR A 13 13.98 16.28 10.48
CA TYR A 13 15.10 16.10 11.41
C TYR A 13 16.32 15.57 10.66
N HIS A 14 17.38 16.37 10.61
CA HIS A 14 18.53 16.17 9.74
C HIS A 14 18.11 15.87 8.29
N LYS A 15 18.43 14.67 7.78
CA LYS A 15 18.10 14.23 6.42
C LYS A 15 16.76 13.51 6.33
N GLY A 16 16.05 13.35 7.45
CA GLY A 16 14.82 12.59 7.55
C GLY A 16 13.60 13.43 7.88
N LYS A 17 12.45 12.75 7.94
CA LYS A 17 11.18 13.30 8.37
C LYS A 17 10.52 12.33 9.33
N VAL A 18 9.97 12.85 10.42
CA VAL A 18 9.24 12.11 11.45
C VAL A 18 7.78 12.54 11.41
N ILE A 19 6.86 11.59 11.44
CA ILE A 19 5.42 11.85 11.48
C ILE A 19 4.86 11.23 12.76
N TYR A 20 4.14 12.03 13.55
CA TYR A 20 3.44 11.57 14.73
C TYR A 20 1.93 11.54 14.46
N VAL A 21 1.28 10.46 14.87
CA VAL A 21 -0.17 10.27 14.74
C VAL A 21 -0.74 10.07 16.15
N GLY A 22 -1.39 11.11 16.68
CA GLY A 22 -1.85 11.16 18.07
C GLY A 22 -3.24 10.56 18.32
N SER A 23 -3.79 9.81 17.37
CA SER A 23 -5.10 9.16 17.50
C SER A 23 -5.15 7.90 16.63
N SER A 24 -6.07 6.99 16.94
CA SER A 24 -6.47 5.94 16.00
C SER A 24 -7.09 6.58 14.76
N LEU A 25 -6.70 6.05 13.60
CA LEU A 25 -7.25 6.46 12.31
C LEU A 25 -8.10 5.34 11.74
N GLU A 26 -9.15 5.71 11.00
CA GLU A 26 -9.87 4.77 10.17
C GLU A 26 -8.98 4.27 9.00
N PRO A 27 -9.24 3.07 8.44
CA PRO A 27 -8.44 2.51 7.36
C PRO A 27 -8.22 3.45 6.17
N LEU A 28 -9.24 4.18 5.74
CA LEU A 28 -9.13 5.15 4.64
C LEU A 28 -8.12 6.27 4.96
N SER A 29 -8.14 6.75 6.20
CA SER A 29 -7.21 7.79 6.66
C SER A 29 -5.76 7.30 6.63
N PHE A 30 -5.51 6.04 6.99
CA PHE A 30 -4.18 5.43 6.82
C PHE A 30 -3.77 5.33 5.35
N VAL A 31 -4.67 4.92 4.45
CA VAL A 31 -4.36 4.85 3.00
C VAL A 31 -3.92 6.21 2.46
N LEU A 32 -4.61 7.29 2.84
CA LEU A 32 -4.27 8.65 2.42
C LEU A 32 -2.92 9.10 3.00
N LEU A 33 -2.66 8.80 4.28
CA LEU A 33 -1.40 9.11 4.94
C LEU A 33 -0.23 8.39 4.26
N TYR A 34 -0.32 7.06 4.08
CA TYR A 34 0.73 6.27 3.43
C TYR A 34 0.94 6.69 1.97
N ARG A 35 -0.12 6.99 1.22
CA ARG A 35 -0.02 7.53 -0.14
C ARG A 35 0.86 8.79 -0.18
N ARG A 36 0.70 9.70 0.80
CA ARG A 36 1.53 10.89 0.90
C ARG A 36 2.98 10.54 1.25
N ILE A 37 3.20 9.69 2.25
CA ILE A 37 4.54 9.28 2.72
C ILE A 37 5.32 8.62 1.59
N LEU A 38 4.72 7.65 0.90
CA LEU A 38 5.36 6.90 -0.19
C LEU A 38 5.66 7.82 -1.38
N LYS A 39 4.76 8.75 -1.71
CA LYS A 39 5.00 9.75 -2.75
C LYS A 39 6.19 10.66 -2.42
N GLU A 40 6.26 11.17 -1.19
CA GLU A 40 7.38 12.03 -0.74
C GLU A 40 8.71 11.25 -0.71
N ALA A 41 8.68 9.98 -0.30
CA ALA A 41 9.83 9.08 -0.30
C ALA A 41 10.22 8.58 -1.71
N LYS A 42 9.48 8.95 -2.76
CA LYS A 42 9.65 8.46 -4.14
C LYS A 42 9.60 6.93 -4.25
N ILE A 43 8.82 6.29 -3.38
CA ILE A 43 8.58 4.84 -3.40
C ILE A 43 7.34 4.59 -4.28
N PRO A 44 7.46 3.79 -5.36
CA PRO A 44 6.33 3.49 -6.21
C PRO A 44 5.28 2.67 -5.44
N PHE A 45 4.02 3.05 -5.57
CA PHE A 45 2.90 2.34 -4.95
C PHE A 45 1.68 2.35 -5.88
N ILE A 46 0.88 1.29 -5.81
CA ILE A 46 -0.41 1.19 -6.50
C ILE A 46 -1.40 0.58 -5.51
N PHE A 47 -2.56 1.21 -5.35
CA PHE A 47 -3.66 0.66 -4.56
C PHE A 47 -4.60 -0.11 -5.47
N TYR A 48 -4.76 -1.40 -5.23
CA TYR A 48 -5.64 -2.29 -5.99
C TYR A 48 -7.01 -2.49 -5.33
N GLY A 49 -7.34 -1.66 -4.34
CA GLY A 49 -8.50 -1.86 -3.49
C GLY A 49 -8.17 -2.65 -2.21
N PRO A 50 -9.14 -2.77 -1.29
CA PRO A 50 -8.93 -3.36 0.02
C PRO A 50 -8.74 -4.89 0.01
N ASN A 51 -9.12 -5.56 -1.09
CA ASN A 51 -9.15 -7.02 -1.17
C ASN A 51 -7.97 -7.63 -1.93
N VAL A 52 -7.16 -6.80 -2.60
CA VAL A 52 -6.09 -7.28 -3.48
C VAL A 52 -4.75 -6.88 -2.91
N GLU A 53 -3.95 -7.89 -2.61
CA GLU A 53 -2.54 -7.73 -2.25
C GLU A 53 -1.66 -8.00 -3.45
N LYS A 54 -0.63 -7.16 -3.65
CA LYS A 54 0.42 -7.39 -4.64
C LYS A 54 1.77 -7.50 -3.95
N ILE A 55 2.45 -8.61 -4.18
CA ILE A 55 3.78 -8.91 -3.64
C ILE A 55 4.78 -8.99 -4.79
N PHE A 56 5.99 -8.49 -4.57
CA PHE A 56 7.12 -8.64 -5.47
C PHE A 56 8.17 -9.53 -4.83
N ARG A 57 8.67 -10.53 -5.56
CA ARG A 57 9.79 -11.38 -5.12
C ARG A 57 10.88 -11.45 -6.17
N SER A 58 12.11 -11.25 -5.75
CA SER A 58 13.29 -11.50 -6.58
C SER A 58 13.69 -12.97 -6.48
N GLY A 59 13.62 -13.69 -7.59
CA GLY A 59 14.09 -15.07 -7.67
C GLY A 59 15.52 -15.17 -8.21
N ARG A 60 16.05 -16.40 -8.26
CA ARG A 60 17.39 -16.65 -8.84
C ARG A 60 17.40 -16.34 -10.35
N LYS A 61 16.52 -16.99 -11.11
CA LYS A 61 16.45 -16.87 -12.59
C LYS A 61 15.56 -15.73 -13.09
N GLN A 62 14.51 -15.38 -12.35
CA GLN A 62 13.51 -14.41 -12.76
C GLN A 62 12.87 -13.76 -11.53
N ASN A 63 12.21 -12.62 -11.72
CA ASN A 63 11.43 -11.95 -10.70
C ASN A 63 9.96 -12.36 -10.81
N TYR A 64 9.21 -12.15 -9.74
CA TYR A 64 7.80 -12.54 -9.66
C TYR A 64 6.95 -11.39 -9.14
N GLU A 65 5.81 -11.18 -9.79
CA GLU A 65 4.69 -10.41 -9.25
C GLU A 65 3.59 -11.39 -8.86
N ILE A 66 3.17 -11.35 -7.59
CA ILE A 66 2.15 -12.23 -7.04
C ILE A 66 0.96 -11.36 -6.66
N PHE A 67 -0.22 -11.70 -7.16
CA PHE A 67 -1.48 -11.06 -6.82
C PHE A 67 -2.33 -12.05 -6.03
N ILE A 68 -2.90 -11.60 -4.91
CA ILE A 68 -3.74 -12.41 -4.04
C ILE A 68 -5.07 -11.67 -3.86
N ASN A 69 -6.19 -12.33 -4.20
CA ASN A 69 -7.52 -11.84 -3.88
C ASN A 69 -7.98 -12.43 -2.54
N HIS A 70 -8.09 -11.61 -1.51
CA HIS A 70 -8.52 -12.04 -0.18
C HIS A 70 -10.04 -12.09 0.00
N SER A 71 -10.81 -12.11 -1.09
CA SER A 71 -12.28 -12.07 -1.04
C SER A 71 -12.94 -13.19 -1.83
N GLY A 72 -14.15 -13.57 -1.39
CA GLY A 72 -15.04 -14.50 -2.09
C GLY A 72 -15.74 -13.93 -3.33
N LYS A 73 -15.30 -12.76 -3.82
CA LYS A 73 -15.84 -12.09 -5.01
C LYS A 73 -14.73 -11.82 -6.00
N LYS A 74 -15.09 -11.60 -7.26
CA LYS A 74 -14.13 -11.13 -8.27
C LYS A 74 -13.58 -9.76 -7.86
N SER A 75 -12.28 -9.56 -8.05
CA SER A 75 -11.60 -8.30 -7.70
C SER A 75 -10.74 -7.80 -8.86
N LEU A 76 -10.68 -6.47 -9.01
CA LEU A 76 -9.82 -5.83 -10.01
C LEU A 76 -8.41 -5.61 -9.45
N ALA A 77 -7.40 -6.02 -10.22
CA ALA A 77 -5.98 -5.83 -9.94
C ALA A 77 -5.33 -5.06 -11.10
N GLY A 78 -5.73 -3.79 -11.27
CA GLY A 78 -5.39 -2.97 -12.44
C GLY A 78 -6.28 -3.38 -13.62
N LEU A 79 -5.67 -3.74 -14.75
CA LEU A 79 -6.39 -4.27 -15.92
C LEU A 79 -6.71 -5.78 -15.82
N LYS A 80 -6.44 -6.41 -14.68
CA LYS A 80 -6.66 -7.85 -14.46
C LYS A 80 -7.87 -8.05 -13.58
N ILE A 81 -8.68 -9.05 -13.90
CA ILE A 81 -9.73 -9.55 -13.01
C ILE A 81 -9.20 -10.82 -12.35
N LEU A 82 -9.29 -10.88 -11.02
CA LEU A 82 -8.99 -12.06 -10.21
C LEU A 82 -10.30 -12.72 -9.78
N ASP A 83 -10.36 -14.04 -9.88
CA ASP A 83 -11.46 -14.85 -9.36
C ASP A 83 -11.47 -14.89 -7.82
N PRO A 84 -12.59 -15.27 -7.18
CA PRO A 84 -12.67 -15.46 -5.73
C PRO A 84 -11.50 -16.29 -5.19
N TYR A 85 -10.77 -15.74 -4.21
CA TYR A 85 -9.60 -16.37 -3.59
C TYR A 85 -8.44 -16.75 -4.54
N GLU A 86 -8.41 -16.21 -5.77
CA GLU A 86 -7.36 -16.51 -6.73
C GLU A 86 -6.00 -15.97 -6.26
N VAL A 87 -4.96 -16.81 -6.41
CA VAL A 87 -3.56 -16.42 -6.36
C VAL A 87 -2.98 -16.49 -7.76
N ARG A 88 -2.60 -15.34 -8.32
CA ARG A 88 -2.01 -15.24 -9.66
C ARG A 88 -0.53 -14.87 -9.57
N ILE A 89 0.33 -15.72 -10.11
CA ILE A 89 1.79 -15.53 -10.13
C ILE A 89 2.23 -15.22 -11.55
N LEU A 90 2.89 -14.08 -11.74
CA LEU A 90 3.44 -13.64 -13.02
C LEU A 90 4.96 -13.61 -12.94
N SER A 91 5.62 -14.24 -13.91
CA SER A 91 7.05 -14.16 -14.08
C SER A 91 7.44 -12.90 -14.85
N LYS A 92 8.48 -12.22 -14.38
CA LYS A 92 9.19 -11.17 -15.11
C LYS A 92 10.63 -11.62 -15.30
N LYS A 93 11.08 -11.68 -16.55
CA LYS A 93 12.52 -11.83 -16.84
C LYS A 93 13.27 -10.68 -16.17
N LYS A 94 14.44 -11.02 -15.63
CA LYS A 94 15.37 -10.01 -15.10
C LYS A 94 15.93 -9.17 -16.24
#